data_AF-A0A812SAL7-F1
#
_entry.id   AF-A0A812SAL7-F1
#
_cell.length_a   1.000
_cell.length_b   1.000
_cell.length_c   1.000
_cell.angle_alpha   90.00
_cell.angle_beta   90.00
_cell.angle_gamma   90.00
#
_symmetry.space_group_name_H-M   'P 1'
#
loop_
_entity.id
_entity.type
_entity.pdbx_description
1 polymer ?
#
loop_
_entity_poly.entity_id
_entity_poly.type
_entity_poly.pdbx_seq_one_letter_code
_entity_poly.pdbx_strand_id
1 'polypeptide(L)'
;VTKVVTRNLNKVIDRNYYPVPEARKSNFRHRPVGLGVQGLADAFLMMKLPFESDEARRLNEDIFETIYFAACEASCELAELSGPYETFAGSPASQ
;
A
#
# COMPACT_ATOMS: atom_id res chain seq x y z
N VAL A 1 -1.66 11.50 -2.26
CA VAL A 1 -2.44 10.53 -3.08
C VAL A 1 -2.46 9.14 -2.45
N THR A 2 -1.31 8.56 -2.09
CA THR A 2 -1.21 7.19 -1.54
C THR A 2 -2.18 6.90 -0.39
N LYS A 3 -2.28 7.77 0.62
CA LYS A 3 -3.25 7.62 1.73
C LYS A 3 -4.70 7.44 1.25
N VAL A 4 -5.09 8.16 0.20
CA VAL A 4 -6.44 8.05 -0.39
C VAL A 4 -6.62 6.67 -1.02
N VAL A 5 -5.63 6.20 -1.78
CA VAL A 5 -5.67 4.88 -2.42
C VAL A 5 -5.69 3.75 -1.37
N THR A 6 -4.90 3.86 -0.29
CA THR A 6 -4.93 2.91 0.84
C THR A 6 -6.34 2.78 1.41
N ARG A 7 -7.02 3.91 1.67
CA ARG A 7 -8.40 3.92 2.18
C ARG A 7 -9.39 3.34 1.16
N ASN A 8 -9.20 3.60 -0.13
CA ASN A 8 -10.04 3.05 -1.18
C ASN A 8 -9.90 1.52 -1.25
N LEU A 9 -8.68 0.99 -1.23
CA LEU A 9 -8.43 -0.45 -1.24
C LEU A 9 -8.98 -1.13 0.02
N ASN A 10 -8.86 -0.50 1.19
CA ASN A 10 -9.48 -1.02 2.40
C ASN A 10 -11.02 -1.10 2.29
N LYS A 11 -11.66 -0.10 1.67
CA LYS A 11 -13.12 -0.14 1.39
C LYS A 11 -13.51 -1.24 0.41
N VAL A 12 -12.64 -1.57 -0.55
CA VAL A 12 -12.90 -2.66 -1.50
C VAL A 12 -13.01 -3.98 -0.76
N ILE A 13 -12.20 -4.25 0.26
CA ILE A 13 -12.29 -5.49 1.06
C ILE A 13 -13.71 -5.71 1.59
N ASP A 14 -14.36 -4.66 2.10
CA ASP A 14 -15.70 -4.79 2.68
C ASP A 14 -16.81 -4.87 1.62
N ARG A 15 -16.59 -4.27 0.44
CA ARG A 15 -17.59 -4.19 -0.64
C ARG A 15 -17.43 -5.25 -1.71
N ASN A 16 -16.35 -6.02 -1.69
CA ASN A 16 -16.04 -6.98 -2.74
C ASN A 16 -17.00 -8.17 -2.70
N TYR A 17 -17.33 -8.70 -3.89
CA TYR A 17 -17.97 -10.00 -4.01
C TYR A 17 -16.89 -11.09 -4.00
N TYR A 18 -17.00 -12.02 -3.05
CA TYR A 18 -16.05 -13.12 -2.91
C TYR A 18 -16.64 -14.39 -3.52
N PRO A 19 -16.05 -14.93 -4.60
CA PRO A 19 -16.59 -16.11 -5.29
C PRO A 19 -16.45 -17.40 -4.47
N VAL A 20 -15.52 -17.42 -3.51
CA VAL A 20 -15.27 -18.57 -2.63
C VAL A 20 -15.15 -18.12 -1.17
N PRO A 21 -15.71 -18.88 -0.20
CA PRO A 21 -15.74 -18.48 1.21
C PRO A 21 -14.34 -18.37 1.84
N GLU A 22 -13.36 -19.13 1.35
CA GLU A 22 -11.97 -19.11 1.80
C GLU A 22 -11.31 -17.76 1.51
N ALA A 23 -11.59 -17.18 0.34
CA ALA A 23 -11.08 -15.87 -0.04
C ALA A 23 -11.69 -14.76 0.84
N ARG A 24 -12.99 -14.86 1.14
CA ARG A 24 -13.65 -13.95 2.09
C ARG A 24 -13.02 -14.06 3.48
N LYS A 25 -12.87 -15.29 4.00
CA LYS A 25 -12.25 -15.54 5.30
C LYS A 25 -10.84 -14.96 5.36
N SER A 26 -10.03 -15.16 4.33
CA SER A 26 -8.67 -14.62 4.28
C SER A 26 -8.64 -13.08 4.32
N ASN A 27 -9.41 -12.42 3.43
CA ASN A 27 -9.39 -10.96 3.36
C ASN A 27 -9.95 -10.30 4.62
N PHE A 28 -10.98 -10.85 5.26
CA PHE A 28 -11.52 -10.24 6.48
C PHE A 28 -10.59 -10.41 7.69
N ARG A 29 -9.78 -11.48 7.73
CA ARG A 29 -8.84 -11.75 8.85
C ARG A 29 -7.53 -10.96 8.76
N HIS A 30 -7.00 -10.81 7.55
CA HIS A 30 -5.66 -10.24 7.33
C HIS A 30 -5.69 -8.86 6.66
N ARG A 31 -6.81 -8.53 5.99
CA ARG A 31 -7.04 -7.29 5.26
C ARG A 31 -5.86 -6.79 4.40
N PRO A 32 -5.22 -7.66 3.59
CA PRO A 32 -4.08 -7.24 2.78
C PRO A 32 -4.53 -6.32 1.63
N VAL A 33 -3.70 -5.33 1.30
CA VAL A 33 -3.89 -4.43 0.17
C VAL A 33 -2.61 -4.34 -0.66
N GLY A 34 -2.75 -4.19 -1.98
CA GLY A 34 -1.63 -4.02 -2.90
C GLY A 34 -1.61 -2.62 -3.51
N LEU A 35 -0.53 -1.87 -3.28
CA LEU A 35 -0.27 -0.57 -3.89
C LEU A 35 0.88 -0.70 -4.87
N GLY A 36 0.65 -0.27 -6.11
CA GLY A 36 1.65 -0.29 -7.18
C GLY A 36 1.76 1.08 -7.85
N VAL A 37 2.72 1.20 -8.75
CA VAL A 37 2.94 2.39 -9.58
C VAL A 37 2.99 1.99 -11.05
N GLN A 38 2.77 2.98 -11.91
CA GLN A 38 2.94 2.87 -13.36
C GLN A 38 3.59 4.16 -13.87
N GLY A 39 4.24 4.10 -15.03
CA GLY A 39 4.88 5.27 -15.65
C GLY A 39 6.17 5.73 -14.97
N LEU A 40 6.90 4.83 -14.31
CA LEU A 40 8.20 5.17 -13.69
C LEU A 40 9.22 5.59 -14.75
N ALA A 41 9.29 4.88 -15.88
CA ALA A 41 10.16 5.22 -17.00
C ALA A 41 9.78 6.58 -17.61
N ASP A 42 8.49 6.82 -17.82
CA ASP A 42 7.97 8.11 -18.30
C ASP A 42 8.33 9.27 -17.36
N ALA A 43 8.23 9.06 -16.05
CA ALA A 43 8.64 10.03 -15.05
C ALA A 43 10.14 10.38 -15.20
N PHE A 44 11.01 9.37 -15.28
CA PHE A 44 12.44 9.59 -15.50
C PHE A 44 12.73 10.33 -16.81
N LEU A 45 12.05 9.96 -17.90
CA LEU A 45 12.18 10.64 -19.19
C LEU A 45 11.78 12.12 -19.12
N MET A 46 10.65 12.43 -18.46
CA MET A 46 10.19 13.81 -18.28
C MET A 46 11.17 14.66 -17.44
N MET A 47 11.82 14.03 -16.46
CA MET A 47 12.85 14.66 -15.62
C MET A 47 14.25 14.64 -16.25
N LYS A 48 14.39 14.09 -17.46
CA LYS A 48 15.66 13.90 -18.18
C LYS A 48 16.69 13.11 -17.37
N LEU A 49 16.22 12.14 -16.59
CA LEU A 49 17.04 11.23 -15.81
C LEU A 49 17.24 9.93 -16.60
N PRO A 50 18.49 9.57 -16.98
CA PRO A 50 18.78 8.25 -17.50
C PRO A 50 18.39 7.19 -16.47
N PHE A 51 17.81 6.08 -16.92
CA PHE A 51 17.29 5.05 -16.00
C PHE A 51 18.37 4.48 -15.06
N GLU A 52 19.61 4.38 -15.55
CA GLU A 52 20.75 3.85 -14.81
C GLU A 52 21.54 4.94 -14.03
N SER A 53 21.07 6.19 -14.02
CA SER A 53 21.73 7.28 -13.29
C SER A 53 21.57 7.17 -11.78
N ASP A 54 22.53 7.70 -11.02
CA ASP A 54 22.44 7.76 -9.57
C ASP A 54 21.25 8.59 -9.09
N GLU A 55 20.88 9.63 -9.84
CA GLU A 55 19.71 10.46 -9.58
C GLU A 55 18.40 9.67 -9.77
N ALA A 56 18.29 8.86 -10.82
CA ALA A 56 17.13 7.98 -11.01
C ALA A 56 17.04 6.91 -9.92
N ARG A 57 18.17 6.34 -9.50
CA ARG A 57 18.23 5.40 -8.37
C ARG A 57 17.76 6.06 -7.08
N ARG A 58 18.24 7.27 -6.79
CA ARG A 58 17.83 8.00 -5.58
C ARG A 58 16.35 8.37 -5.61
N LEU A 59 15.87 8.86 -6.74
CA LEU A 59 14.45 9.19 -6.91
C LEU A 59 13.55 7.95 -6.77
N ASN A 60 14.00 6.80 -7.26
CA ASN A 60 13.30 5.54 -7.06
C ASN A 60 13.16 5.21 -5.57
N GLU A 61 14.25 5.30 -4.79
CA GLU A 61 14.23 5.11 -3.33
C GLU A 61 13.21 6.06 -2.68
N ASP A 62 13.28 7.37 -2.99
CA ASP A 62 12.43 8.40 -2.39
C ASP A 62 10.93 8.20 -2.73
N ILE A 63 10.61 7.80 -3.98
CA ILE A 63 9.24 7.50 -4.40
C ILE A 63 8.66 6.36 -3.57
N PHE A 64 9.39 5.24 -3.49
CA PHE A 64 8.88 4.04 -2.82
C PHE A 64 8.86 4.19 -1.30
N GLU A 65 9.82 4.89 -0.70
CA GLU A 65 9.82 5.26 0.71
C GLU A 65 8.57 6.09 1.04
N THR A 66 8.31 7.13 0.24
CA THR A 66 7.14 8.02 0.43
C THR A 66 5.82 7.26 0.31
N ILE A 67 5.72 6.35 -0.66
CA ILE A 67 4.51 5.53 -0.85
C ILE A 67 4.32 4.59 0.34
N TYR A 68 5.37 3.88 0.76
CA TYR A 68 5.27 2.93 1.86
C TYR A 68 4.92 3.63 3.17
N PHE A 69 5.62 4.73 3.49
CA PHE A 69 5.35 5.53 4.68
C PHE A 69 3.90 6.02 4.71
N ALA A 70 3.43 6.62 3.62
CA ALA A 70 2.05 7.12 3.54
C ALA A 70 1.01 5.98 3.62
N ALA A 71 1.32 4.80 3.08
CA ALA A 71 0.44 3.65 3.15
C ALA A 71 0.32 3.12 4.59
N CYS A 72 1.45 2.99 5.30
CA CYS A 72 1.49 2.59 6.71
C CYS A 72 0.77 3.61 7.58
N GLU A 73 1.05 4.90 7.41
CA GLU A 73 0.39 5.98 8.15
C GLU A 73 -1.13 5.94 7.99
N ALA A 74 -1.63 5.82 6.76
CA ALA A 74 -3.07 5.69 6.51
C ALA A 74 -3.67 4.39 7.08
N SER A 75 -2.90 3.30 7.14
CA SER A 75 -3.31 2.05 7.75
C SER A 75 -3.44 2.19 9.27
N CYS A 76 -2.49 2.87 9.92
CA CYS A 76 -2.56 3.19 11.35
C CYS A 76 -3.78 4.04 11.68
N GLU A 77 -4.04 5.10 10.92
CA GLU A 77 -5.24 5.94 11.09
C GLU A 77 -6.54 5.12 10.96
N LEU A 78 -6.59 4.16 10.04
CA LEU A 78 -7.74 3.26 9.91
C LEU A 78 -7.86 2.31 11.10
N ALA A 79 -6.75 1.84 11.66
CA ALA A 79 -6.73 1.00 12.84
C ALA A 79 -7.16 1.76 14.10
N GLU A 80 -6.85 3.05 14.21
CA GLU A 80 -7.35 3.91 15.29
C GLU A 80 -8.87 4.06 15.24
N LEU A 81 -9.45 4.15 14.04
CA LEU A 81 -10.89 4.35 13.84
C LEU A 81 -11.71 3.06 13.97
N SER A 82 -11.21 1.95 13.41
CA SER A 82 -11.96 0.70 13.23
C SER A 82 -11.38 -0.49 14.00
N GLY A 83 -10.26 -0.28 14.71
CA GLY A 83 -9.45 -1.35 15.29
C GLY A 83 -8.46 -1.96 14.29
N PRO A 84 -7.36 -2.57 14.77
CA PRO A 84 -6.44 -3.32 13.92
C PRO A 84 -7.11 -4.57 13.33
N TYR A 85 -6.54 -5.12 12.26
CA TYR A 85 -7.01 -6.38 11.69
C TYR A 85 -6.83 -7.55 12.68
N GLU A 86 -7.67 -8.59 12.57
CA GLU A 86 -7.80 -9.69 13.56
C GLU A 86 -6.47 -10.33 13.95
N THR A 87 -5.54 -10.39 13.01
CA THR A 87 -4.24 -11.09 13.15
C THR A 87 -3.06 -10.15 13.30
N PHE A 88 -3.28 -8.88 13.69
CA PHE A 88 -2.21 -7.91 13.88
C PHE A 88 -1.32 -8.22 15.08
N ALA A 89 -1.91 -8.61 16.21
CA ALA A 89 -1.16 -8.93 17.43
C ALA A 89 -0.25 -10.15 17.19
N GLY A 90 1.04 -10.00 17.47
CA GLY A 90 2.07 -11.02 17.21
C GLY A 90 2.67 -10.96 15.79
N SER A 91 2.23 -10.03 14.95
CA SER A 91 2.90 -9.74 13.67
C SER A 91 4.21 -8.95 13.91
N PRO A 92 5.17 -8.99 12.97
CA PRO A 92 6.40 -8.17 13.08
C PRO A 92 6.13 -6.66 13.24
N ALA A 93 5.02 -6.16 12.69
CA ALA A 93 4.62 -4.75 12.83
C ALA A 93 4.03 -4.41 14.20
N SER A 94 3.75 -5.41 15.04
CA SER A 94 3.26 -5.24 16.41
C SER A 94 4.36 -5.42 17.48
N GLN A 95 5.58 -5.75 17.06
CA GLN A 95 6.76 -5.84 17.93
C GLN A 95 7.52 -4.51 17.91
#